data_AF-A0A7C3PWA9-F1
#
_entry.id   AF-A0A7C3PWA9-F1
#
_cell.length_a   1.000
_cell.length_b   1.000
_cell.length_c   1.000
_cell.angle_alpha   90.00
_cell.angle_beta   90.00
_cell.angle_gamma   90.00
#
_symmetry.space_group_name_H-M   'P 1'
#
loop_
_entity.id
_entity.type
_entity.pdbx_description
1 polymer ?
#
loop_
_entity_poly.entity_id
_entity_poly.type
_entity_poly.pdbx_seq_one_letter_code
_entity_poly.pdbx_strand_id
1 'polypeptide(L)' 'MNYYYITGTSRGIGRAMVEYLLSYERNHVTGISRSGGIKHERYRHIPMDLSDPLAVKEFRFETHKQAQ' A
#
# COMPACT_ATOMS: atom_id res chain seq x y z
N MET A 1 3.83 10.45 -11.61
CA MET A 1 4.21 9.79 -10.34
C MET A 1 3.72 8.36 -10.40
N ASN A 2 4.35 7.45 -9.68
CA ASN A 2 3.94 6.03 -9.69
C ASN A 2 3.24 5.72 -8.37
N TYR A 3 2.07 5.08 -8.43
CA TYR A 3 1.29 4.70 -7.26
C TYR A 3 1.13 3.19 -7.21
N TYR A 4 1.60 2.57 -6.13
CA TYR A 4 1.56 1.13 -5.94
C TYR A 4 0.62 0.78 -4.78
N TYR A 5 -0.28 -0.16 -5.02
CA TYR A 5 -1.10 -0.78 -3.97
C TYR A 5 -0.58 -2.18 -3.72
N ILE A 6 -0.16 -2.45 -2.49
CA ILE A 6 0.47 -3.73 -2.13
C ILE A 6 -0.33 -4.33 -0.99
N THR A 7 -0.82 -5.55 -1.17
CA THR A 7 -1.44 -6.33 -0.10
C THR A 7 -0.39 -7.12 0.67
N GLY A 8 -0.67 -7.47 1.93
CA GLY A 8 0.24 -8.31 2.73
C GLY A 8 1.53 -7.59 3.16
N THR A 9 1.49 -6.27 3.35
CA THR A 9 2.68 -5.45 3.64
C THR A 9 3.22 -5.53 5.06
N SER A 10 2.60 -6.32 5.94
CA SER A 10 3.01 -6.39 7.34
C SER A 10 4.36 -7.09 7.56
N ARG A 11 4.77 -7.98 6.66
CA ARG A 11 6.01 -8.78 6.78
C ARG A 11 6.46 -9.39 5.45
N GLY A 12 7.65 -10.00 5.45
CA GLY A 12 8.15 -10.81 4.34
C GLY A 12 8.26 -10.04 3.02
N ILE A 13 7.91 -10.71 1.91
CA ILE A 13 8.07 -10.19 0.55
C ILE A 13 7.25 -8.89 0.35
N GLY A 14 6.03 -8.82 0.87
CA GLY A 14 5.20 -7.61 0.77
C GLY A 14 5.89 -6.39 1.40
N ARG A 15 6.50 -6.57 2.57
CA ARG A 15 7.29 -5.51 3.23
C ARG A 15 8.54 -5.15 2.44
N ALA A 16 9.31 -6.15 1.98
CA ALA A 16 10.52 -5.92 1.19
C ALA A 16 10.22 -5.16 -0.12
N MET A 17 9.10 -5.47 -0.78
CA MET A 17 8.65 -4.74 -1.97
C MET A 17 8.31 -3.29 -1.67
N VAL A 18 7.63 -3.00 -0.55
CA VAL A 18 7.35 -1.62 -0.14
C VAL A 18 8.65 -0.86 0.08
N GLU A 19 9.57 -1.41 0.88
CA GLU A 19 10.85 -0.76 1.21
C GLU A 19 11.68 -0.50 -0.04
N TYR A 20 11.75 -1.46 -0.98
CA TYR A 20 12.41 -1.28 -2.27
C TYR A 20 11.73 -0.21 -3.12
N LEU A 21 10.40 -0.22 -3.26
CA LEU A 21 9.70 0.76 -4.09
C LEU A 21 9.82 2.18 -3.54
N LEU A 22 9.92 2.35 -2.22
CA LEU A 22 10.09 3.65 -1.58
C LEU A 22 11.48 4.25 -1.77
N SER A 23 12.49 3.46 -2.16
CA SER A 23 13.83 3.97 -2.50
C SER A 23 13.86 4.80 -3.78
N TYR A 24 12.75 4.89 -4.50
CA TYR A 24 12.59 5.70 -5.70
C TYR A 24 11.71 6.92 -5.39
N GLU A 25 12.24 8.13 -5.61
CA GLU A 25 11.60 9.39 -5.21
C GLU A 25 10.22 9.66 -5.84
N ARG A 26 9.92 9.05 -7.00
CA ARG A 26 8.63 9.26 -7.70
C ARG A 26 7.54 8.26 -7.27
N ASN A 27 7.87 7.31 -6.41
CA ASN A 27 6.98 6.22 -6.01
C ASN A 27 6.25 6.56 -4.71
N HIS A 28 4.94 6.32 -4.73
CA HIS A 28 4.07 6.35 -3.56
C HIS A 28 3.48 4.97 -3.37
N VAL A 29 3.49 4.47 -2.14
CA VAL A 29 3.06 3.10 -1.85
C VAL A 29 1.94 3.12 -0.82
N THR A 30 0.79 2.55 -1.16
CA THR A 30 -0.28 2.23 -0.22
C THR A 30 -0.22 0.75 0.13
N GLY A 31 0.12 0.44 1.37
CA GLY A 31 0.14 -0.93 1.88
C GLY A 31 -1.16 -1.31 2.57
N ILE A 32 -1.68 -2.50 2.26
CA ILE A 32 -2.96 -3.03 2.77
C ILE A 32 -2.68 -4.31 3.55
N SER A 33 -2.85 -4.27 4.87
CA SER A 33 -2.72 -5.44 5.75
C SER A 33 -3.41 -5.18 7.09
N ARG A 34 -3.65 -6.24 7.88
CA ARG A 34 -4.25 -6.13 9.22
C ARG A 34 -3.43 -5.30 10.21
N SER A 35 -2.11 -5.35 10.07
CA SER A 35 -1.17 -4.57 10.87
C SER A 35 -0.19 -3.82 9.98
N GLY A 36 0.29 -2.67 10.49
CA GLY A 36 1.28 -1.82 9.83
C GLY A 36 2.58 -1.71 10.63
N GLY A 37 3.48 -0.83 10.20
CA GLY A 37 4.74 -0.58 10.90
C GLY A 37 5.80 0.14 10.07
N ILE A 38 5.60 0.27 8.76
CA ILE A 38 6.46 1.06 7.88
C ILE A 38 6.14 2.55 8.13
N LYS A 39 7.16 3.34 8.45
CA LYS A 39 7.08 4.78 8.63
C LYS A 39 7.86 5.46 7.50
N HIS A 40 7.15 6.05 6.56
CA HIS A 40 7.76 6.76 5.44
C HIS A 40 6.77 7.79 4.89
N GLU A 41 7.24 8.98 4.51
CA GLU A 41 6.37 10.09 4.07
C GLU A 41 5.54 9.74 2.81
N ARG A 42 6.12 8.93 1.92
CA ARG A 42 5.48 8.41 0.68
C ARG A 42 4.77 7.05 0.88
N TYR A 43 4.64 6.58 2.13
CA TYR A 43 3.91 5.36 2.45
C TYR A 43 2.63 5.67 3.22
N ARG A 44 1.55 5.01 2.81
CA ARG A 44 0.29 5.00 3.55
C ARG A 44 -0.11 3.59 3.89
N HIS A 45 -0.58 3.38 5.11
CA HIS A 45 -1.15 2.09 5.53
C HIS A 45 -2.67 2.14 5.54
N ILE A 46 -3.32 1.16 4.91
CA ILE A 46 -4.75 0.90 5.03
C ILE A 46 -4.92 -0.39 5.85
N PRO A 47 -5.41 -0.28 7.10
CA PRO A 47 -5.70 -1.45 7.91
C PRO A 47 -6.94 -2.15 7.33
N MET A 48 -6.78 -3.36 6.82
CA MET A 48 -7.89 -4.15 6.28
C MET A 48 -7.62 -5.64 6.43
N ASP A 49 -8.66 -6.38 6.81
CA ASP A 49 -8.64 -7.84 6.72
C ASP A 49 -9.11 -8.29 5.33
N LEU A 50 -8.20 -8.87 4.56
CA LEU A 50 -8.49 -9.33 3.20
C LEU A 50 -9.33 -10.61 3.17
N SER A 51 -9.53 -11.28 4.32
CA SER A 51 -10.50 -12.37 4.42
C SER A 51 -11.94 -11.91 4.62
N ASP A 52 -12.21 -10.60 4.82
CA ASP A 52 -13.56 -10.05 4.87
C ASP A 52 -14.03 -9.63 3.47
N PRO A 53 -14.96 -10.38 2.83
CA PRO A 53 -15.41 -10.10 1.47
C PRO A 53 -16.17 -8.78 1.34
N LEU A 54 -16.86 -8.32 2.40
CA LEU A 54 -17.58 -7.05 2.38
C LEU A 54 -16.58 -5.90 2.40
N ALA A 55 -15.57 -5.96 3.26
CA ALA A 55 -14.50 -4.96 3.29
C ALA A 55 -13.79 -4.85 1.94
N VAL A 56 -13.45 -5.99 1.33
CA VAL A 56 -12.83 -6.02 -0.01
C VAL A 56 -13.76 -5.44 -1.08
N LYS A 57 -15.06 -5.75 -1.03
CA LYS A 57 -16.03 -5.22 -2.00
C LYS A 57 -16.25 -3.72 -1.87
N GLU A 58 -16.19 -3.17 -0.66
CA GLU A 58 -16.36 -1.72 -0.42
C GLU A 58 -15.07 -0.92 -0.65
N PHE A 59 -13.92 -1.57 -0.72
CA PHE A 59 -12.65 -0.90 -1.00
C PHE A 59 -12.69 -0.16 -2.35
N ARG A 60 -12.15 1.07 -2.35
CA ARG A 60 -12.00 1.90 -3.56
C ARG A 60 -10.56 2.38 -3.67
N PHE A 61 -10.02 2.25 -4.88
CA PHE A 61 -8.75 2.88 -5.22
C PHE A 61 -8.96 4.40 -5.34
N GLU A 62 -7.94 5.16 -4.95
CA GLU A 62 -8.00 6.61 -5.05
C GLU A 62 -7.71 7.09 -6.47
N THR A 63 -8.28 8.23 -6.81
CA THR A 63 -7.99 8.91 -8.07
C THR A 63 -6.65 9.63 -7.96
N HIS A 64 -5.66 9.14 -8.70
CA HIS A 64 -4.32 9.74 -8.73
C HIS A 64 -4.16 10.68 -9.92
N LYS A 65 -4.48 11.97 -9.73
CA LYS A 65 -4.42 12.99 -10.80
C LYS A 65 -3.02 13.20 -11.40
N GLN A 66 -1.98 12.82 -10.66
CA GLN A 66 -0.57 12.96 -11.04
C GLN A 66 0.04 11.66 -11.59
N ALA A 67 -0.77 10.60 -11.70
CA ALA A 67 -0.43 9.43 -12.49
C ALA A 67 -0.55 9.80 -13.97
N GLN A 68 0.51 9.53 -14.73
CA GLN A 68 0.54 9.71 -16.18
C GLN A 68 0.36 8.36 -16.86
#